data_AF-A0A523Z9A5-F1
#
_entry.id   AF-A0A523Z9A5-F1
#
_cell.length_a   1.000
_cell.length_b   1.000
_cell.length_c   1.000
_cell.angle_alpha   90.00
_cell.angle_beta   90.00
_cell.angle_gamma   90.00
#
_symmetry.space_group_name_H-M   'P 1'
#
loop_
_entity.id
_entity.type
_entity.pdbx_description
1 polymer ?
#
loop_
_entity_poly.entity_id
_entity_poly.type
_entity_poly.pdbx_seq_one_letter_code
_entity_poly.pdbx_strand_id
1 'polypeptide(L)'
;MTLIVPFFSETAGWVVTIDGRDYRPALIDSSGRVIAALDLTGIVALTTIANGQKTVTNHGTAEQLPSAACVAATIKALPGNSGNIYLGDSGVDSSNGHVLAPGDAFNVAIDNLNRFYIDADNDGEGVSYLVVS
;
A
#
# COMPACT_ATOMS: atom_id res chain seq x y z
N MET A 1 -32.67 -48.77 2.03
CA MET A 1 -31.68 -47.77 2.42
C MET A 1 -31.44 -46.89 1.21
N THR A 2 -32.00 -45.68 1.20
CA THR A 2 -31.92 -44.78 0.04
C THR A 2 -30.64 -43.96 0.17
N LEU A 3 -29.68 -44.20 -0.71
CA LEU A 3 -28.48 -43.38 -0.81
C LEU A 3 -28.85 -42.10 -1.57
N ILE A 4 -28.94 -40.98 -0.86
CA ILE A 4 -29.07 -39.67 -1.47
C ILE A 4 -27.66 -39.27 -1.93
N VAL A 5 -27.44 -39.23 -3.25
CA VAL A 5 -26.23 -38.64 -3.83
C VAL A 5 -26.58 -37.21 -4.21
N PRO A 6 -26.16 -36.20 -3.43
CA PRO A 6 -26.41 -34.81 -3.80
C PRO A 6 -25.65 -34.49 -5.09
N PHE A 7 -26.37 -33.94 -6.08
CA PHE A 7 -25.76 -33.28 -7.23
C PHE A 7 -25.23 -31.93 -6.76
N PHE A 8 -23.92 -31.70 -6.91
CA PHE A 8 -23.27 -30.44 -6.55
C PHE A 8 -23.32 -29.47 -7.75
N SER A 9 -23.75 -28.23 -7.51
CA SER A 9 -23.77 -27.14 -8.48
C SER A 9 -22.93 -25.97 -7.94
N GLU A 10 -22.03 -25.44 -8.77
CA GLU A 10 -20.96 -24.52 -8.37
C GLU A 10 -21.42 -23.08 -8.06
N THR A 11 -22.71 -22.75 -8.22
CA THR A 11 -23.13 -21.33 -8.34
C THR A 11 -23.65 -20.68 -7.05
N ALA A 12 -23.70 -21.36 -5.89
CA ALA A 12 -24.13 -20.72 -4.65
C ALA A 12 -23.38 -21.27 -3.43
N GLY A 13 -23.04 -20.42 -2.46
CA GLY A 13 -22.44 -20.83 -1.19
C GLY A 13 -23.44 -21.63 -0.35
N TRP A 14 -23.26 -22.94 -0.27
CA TRP A 14 -24.13 -23.81 0.51
C TRP A 14 -23.61 -24.00 1.94
N VAL A 15 -24.54 -24.11 2.88
CA VAL A 15 -24.30 -24.64 4.21
C VAL A 15 -25.01 -25.99 4.29
N VAL A 16 -24.27 -27.03 4.66
CA VAL A 16 -24.77 -28.39 4.89
C VAL A 16 -24.81 -28.61 6.39
N THR A 17 -25.98 -28.83 6.96
CA THR A 17 -26.10 -29.15 8.39
C THR A 17 -26.02 -30.67 8.60
N ILE A 18 -25.03 -31.14 9.36
CA ILE A 18 -24.87 -32.55 9.76
C ILE A 18 -24.81 -32.60 11.28
N ASP A 19 -25.66 -33.42 11.92
CA ASP A 19 -25.73 -33.55 13.38
C ASP A 19 -25.84 -32.20 14.13
N GLY A 20 -26.55 -31.24 13.55
CA GLY A 20 -26.75 -29.90 14.12
C GLY A 20 -25.57 -28.94 13.95
N ARG A 21 -24.57 -29.27 13.13
CA ARG A 21 -23.47 -28.35 12.75
C ARG A 21 -23.52 -28.00 11.28
N ASP A 22 -23.26 -26.74 11.01
CA ASP A 22 -23.20 -26.16 9.68
C ASP A 22 -21.80 -26.30 9.05
N TYR A 23 -21.74 -26.96 7.91
CA TYR A 23 -20.52 -27.19 7.12
C TYR A 23 -20.62 -26.46 5.79
N ARG A 24 -19.54 -25.80 5.37
CA ARG A 24 -19.42 -25.28 4.00
C ARG A 24 -18.63 -26.30 3.17
N PRO A 25 -19.21 -26.90 2.12
CA PRO A 25 -18.46 -27.82 1.28
C PRO A 25 -17.33 -27.06 0.56
N ALA A 26 -16.14 -27.65 0.57
CA ALA A 26 -14.97 -27.17 -0.15
C ALA A 26 -14.49 -28.30 -1.07
N LEU A 27 -14.14 -27.98 -2.32
CA LEU A 27 -13.52 -28.95 -3.21
C LEU A 27 -12.10 -29.22 -2.68
N ILE A 28 -11.72 -30.49 -2.57
CA ILE A 28 -10.39 -30.92 -2.11
C ILE A 28 -9.74 -31.72 -3.25
N ASP A 29 -8.48 -31.44 -3.56
CA ASP A 29 -7.73 -32.23 -4.56
C ASP A 29 -7.29 -33.60 -4.00
N SER A 30 -6.73 -34.46 -4.85
CA SER A 30 -6.21 -35.78 -4.46
C SER A 30 -5.06 -35.72 -3.44
N SER A 31 -4.52 -34.54 -3.18
CA SER A 31 -3.45 -34.28 -2.23
C SER A 31 -3.95 -33.66 -0.92
N GLY A 32 -5.26 -33.47 -0.75
CA GLY A 32 -5.86 -32.91 0.46
C GLY A 32 -5.89 -31.39 0.50
N ARG A 33 -5.57 -30.69 -0.60
CA ARG A 33 -5.61 -29.22 -0.66
C ARG A 33 -7.01 -28.74 -1.06
N VAL A 34 -7.47 -27.69 -0.39
CA VAL A 34 -8.67 -26.96 -0.80
C VAL A 34 -8.47 -26.31 -2.18
N ILE A 35 -9.26 -26.75 -3.15
CA ILE A 35 -9.49 -26.08 -4.43
C ILE A 35 -10.65 -25.10 -4.20
N ALA A 36 -10.37 -24.00 -3.50
CA ALA A 36 -11.28 -22.86 -3.48
C ALA A 36 -10.93 -21.96 -4.66
N ALA A 37 -11.92 -21.56 -5.44
CA ALA A 37 -11.78 -20.34 -6.22
C ALA A 37 -11.61 -19.20 -5.19
N LEU A 38 -10.37 -18.73 -5.04
CA LEU A 38 -10.10 -17.50 -4.32
C LEU A 38 -10.74 -16.39 -5.15
N ASP A 39 -11.94 -15.97 -4.78
CA ASP A 39 -12.52 -14.77 -5.34
C ASP A 39 -11.76 -13.57 -4.76
N LEU A 40 -10.68 -13.20 -5.44
CA LEU A 40 -9.88 -12.03 -5.11
C LEU A 40 -10.53 -10.78 -5.70
N THR A 41 -11.81 -10.58 -5.39
CA THR A 41 -12.68 -9.50 -5.89
C THR A 41 -12.18 -8.09 -5.56
N GLY A 42 -11.10 -7.98 -4.78
CA GLY A 42 -10.42 -6.72 -4.43
C GLY A 42 -9.10 -6.46 -5.17
N ILE A 43 -8.65 -7.35 -6.07
CA ILE A 43 -7.47 -7.07 -6.90
C ILE A 43 -7.93 -6.26 -8.11
N VAL A 44 -7.77 -4.95 -8.01
CA VAL A 44 -8.03 -4.01 -9.09
C VAL A 44 -6.70 -3.48 -9.61
N ALA A 45 -6.60 -3.27 -10.93
CA ALA A 45 -5.43 -2.61 -11.50
C ALA A 45 -5.38 -1.14 -11.04
N LEU A 46 -4.21 -0.68 -10.62
CA LEU A 46 -3.98 0.75 -10.40
C LEU A 46 -3.95 1.43 -11.77
N THR A 47 -4.75 2.48 -11.92
CA THR A 47 -4.99 3.14 -13.22
C THR A 47 -4.70 4.64 -13.18
N THR A 48 -4.56 5.21 -11.99
CA THR A 48 -4.30 6.63 -11.80
C THR A 48 -2.84 6.82 -11.44
N ILE A 49 -2.20 7.78 -12.09
CA ILE A 49 -0.85 8.25 -11.75
C ILE A 49 -0.97 9.72 -11.35
N ALA A 50 -0.34 10.09 -10.24
CA ALA A 50 -0.13 11.48 -9.88
C ALA A 50 1.32 11.71 -9.50
N ASN A 51 1.85 12.90 -9.77
CA ASN A 51 3.24 13.25 -9.52
C ASN A 51 3.38 14.74 -9.20
N GLY A 52 4.53 15.10 -8.64
CA GLY A 52 4.85 16.49 -8.37
C GLY A 52 6.15 16.61 -7.58
N GLN A 53 6.36 17.81 -7.03
CA GLN A 53 7.50 18.12 -6.19
C GLN A 53 7.05 18.91 -4.96
N LYS A 54 7.83 18.82 -3.89
CA LYS A 54 7.64 19.58 -2.66
C LYS A 54 9.00 19.99 -2.14
N THR A 55 9.17 21.26 -1.85
CA THR A 55 10.36 21.83 -1.21
C THR A 55 10.04 22.16 0.25
N VAL A 56 11.08 22.14 1.07
CA VAL A 56 11.09 22.69 2.42
C VAL A 56 11.47 24.17 2.30
N THR A 57 10.59 25.07 2.73
CA THR A 57 10.79 26.52 2.63
C THR A 57 11.86 26.97 3.61
N ASN A 58 11.80 26.47 4.85
CA ASN A 58 12.75 26.74 5.92
C ASN A 58 13.17 25.41 6.56
N HIS A 59 14.46 25.09 6.53
CA HIS A 59 15.02 23.92 7.19
C HIS A 59 14.73 23.93 8.70
N GLY A 60 14.64 22.75 9.30
CA GLY A 60 14.24 22.58 10.70
C GLY A 60 12.74 22.74 10.95
N THR A 61 11.95 22.90 9.89
CA THR A 61 10.48 22.89 9.95
C THR A 61 9.94 21.86 8.96
N ALA A 62 9.49 20.72 9.48
CA ALA A 62 8.90 19.66 8.69
C ALA A 62 7.72 20.16 7.84
N GLU A 63 7.75 19.85 6.53
CA GLU A 63 6.70 20.19 5.58
C GLU A 63 5.95 18.95 5.12
N GLN A 64 4.61 18.98 5.25
CA GLN A 64 3.77 17.89 4.78
C GLN A 64 3.78 17.78 3.25
N LEU A 65 3.81 16.54 2.75
CA LEU A 65 3.55 16.26 1.34
C LEU A 65 2.07 16.50 0.99
N PRO A 66 1.72 16.78 -0.27
CA PRO A 66 0.34 17.07 -0.65
C PRO A 66 -0.59 15.85 -0.48
N SER A 67 -1.88 16.14 -0.29
CA SER A 67 -2.92 15.11 -0.23
C SER A 67 -3.11 14.46 -1.59
N ALA A 68 -2.72 13.19 -1.69
CA ALA A 68 -2.86 12.35 -2.87
C ALA A 68 -3.15 10.92 -2.42
N ALA A 69 -4.41 10.49 -2.54
CA ALA A 69 -4.81 9.12 -2.25
C ALA A 69 -4.11 8.16 -3.23
N CYS A 70 -3.50 7.11 -2.68
CA CYS A 70 -2.71 6.15 -3.43
C CYS A 70 -2.70 4.79 -2.77
N VAL A 71 -2.10 3.81 -3.45
CA VAL A 71 -1.77 2.49 -2.90
C VAL A 71 -0.26 2.37 -2.73
N ALA A 72 0.51 3.07 -3.55
CA ALA A 72 1.96 3.16 -3.43
C ALA A 72 2.50 4.53 -3.85
N ALA A 73 3.62 4.90 -3.24
CA ALA A 73 4.34 6.13 -3.50
C ALA A 73 5.84 5.86 -3.65
N THR A 74 6.46 6.56 -4.59
CA THR A 74 7.90 6.76 -4.70
C THR A 74 8.21 8.20 -4.35
N ILE A 75 9.09 8.41 -3.37
CA ILE A 75 9.56 9.73 -2.94
C ILE A 75 11.06 9.76 -3.19
N LYS A 76 11.52 10.74 -3.97
CA LYS A 76 12.92 10.86 -4.38
C LYS A 76 13.45 12.24 -4.05
N ALA A 77 14.54 12.32 -3.30
CA ALA A 77 15.26 13.56 -3.07
C ALA A 77 15.69 14.16 -4.41
N LEU A 78 15.45 15.45 -4.60
CA LEU A 78 15.80 16.12 -5.85
C LEU A 78 17.31 16.00 -6.09
N PRO A 79 17.76 15.66 -7.31
CA PRO A 79 19.19 15.48 -7.60
C PRO A 79 20.00 16.78 -7.49
N GLY A 80 19.31 17.93 -7.47
CA GLY A 80 19.92 19.25 -7.28
C GLY A 80 20.03 19.69 -5.82
N ASN A 81 19.56 18.90 -4.85
CA ASN A 81 19.80 19.20 -3.44
C ASN A 81 21.31 19.15 -3.16
N SER A 82 21.79 20.03 -2.29
CA SER A 82 23.16 20.08 -1.79
C SER A 82 23.36 19.34 -0.48
N GLY A 83 22.28 19.12 0.28
CA GLY A 83 22.22 18.32 1.49
C GLY A 83 21.15 17.22 1.43
N ASN A 84 20.94 16.58 2.57
CA ASN A 84 20.01 15.47 2.71
C ASN A 84 18.57 15.94 2.92
N ILE A 85 17.64 15.04 2.58
CA ILE A 85 16.24 15.13 2.97
C ILE A 85 15.96 14.11 4.07
N TYR A 86 15.15 14.51 5.04
CA TYR A 86 14.71 13.70 6.16
C TYR A 86 13.21 13.41 6.01
N LEU A 87 12.86 12.15 5.73
CA LEU A 87 11.48 11.71 5.52
C LEU A 87 10.91 11.10 6.80
N GLY A 88 9.68 11.47 7.18
CA GLY A 88 9.04 10.95 8.39
C GLY A 88 7.62 11.47 8.62
N ASP A 89 7.21 11.52 9.88
CA ASP A 89 5.93 12.11 10.32
C ASP A 89 6.05 13.62 10.61
N SER A 90 5.01 14.24 11.18
CA SER A 90 5.00 15.68 11.44
C SER A 90 6.10 16.21 12.36
N GLY A 91 6.77 15.34 13.11
CA GLY A 91 7.90 15.67 13.98
C GLY A 91 9.27 15.31 13.38
N VAL A 92 9.33 15.00 12.08
CA VAL A 92 10.59 14.64 11.43
C VAL A 92 11.59 15.79 11.45
N ASP A 93 12.84 15.46 11.75
CA ASP A 93 13.98 16.36 11.66
C ASP A 93 15.26 15.59 11.27
N SER A 94 16.38 16.31 11.24
CA SER A 94 17.71 15.74 10.94
C SER A 94 18.22 14.69 11.94
N SER A 95 17.62 14.60 13.13
CA SER A 95 18.04 13.67 14.18
C SER A 95 17.29 12.34 14.15
N ASN A 96 16.09 12.31 13.56
CA ASN A 96 15.19 11.15 13.62
C ASN A 96 14.69 10.65 12.25
N GLY A 97 14.84 11.44 11.19
CA GLY A 97 14.25 11.14 9.89
C GLY A 97 14.95 10.04 9.10
N HIS A 98 14.21 9.42 8.19
CA HIS A 98 14.80 8.55 7.18
C HIS A 98 15.57 9.39 6.17
N VAL A 99 16.89 9.24 6.15
CA VAL A 99 17.81 10.07 5.37
C VAL A 99 17.80 9.64 3.90
N LEU A 100 17.58 10.62 3.01
CA LEU A 100 17.73 10.49 1.56
C LEU A 100 18.80 11.47 1.09
N ALA A 101 19.92 10.95 0.57
CA ALA A 101 20.91 11.79 -0.10
C ALA A 101 20.37 12.31 -1.45
N PRO A 102 20.96 13.35 -2.06
CA PRO A 102 20.52 13.86 -3.36
C PRO A 102 20.41 12.75 -4.41
N GLY A 103 19.19 12.54 -4.92
CA GLY A 103 18.88 11.51 -5.90
C GLY A 103 18.44 10.15 -5.35
N ASP A 104 18.55 9.91 -4.05
CA ASP A 104 18.03 8.70 -3.40
C ASP A 104 16.50 8.66 -3.43
N ALA A 105 15.95 7.44 -3.42
CA ALA A 105 14.52 7.21 -3.47
C ALA A 105 14.05 6.20 -2.43
N PHE A 106 12.89 6.48 -1.85
CA PHE A 106 12.14 5.62 -0.94
C PHE A 106 10.83 5.18 -1.62
N ASN A 107 10.50 3.90 -1.51
CA ASN A 107 9.30 3.31 -2.11
C ASN A 107 8.48 2.62 -1.03
N VAL A 108 7.18 2.89 -0.99
CA VAL A 108 6.30 2.41 0.08
C VAL A 108 4.86 2.22 -0.39
N ALA A 109 4.18 1.22 0.17
CA ALA A 109 2.73 1.09 0.06
C ALA A 109 2.07 1.94 1.15
N ILE A 110 1.18 2.84 0.77
CA ILE A 110 0.54 3.80 1.68
C ILE A 110 -0.82 4.20 1.12
N ASP A 111 -1.76 4.59 1.98
CA ASP A 111 -3.12 5.02 1.59
C ASP A 111 -3.17 6.46 1.06
N ASN A 112 -2.23 7.31 1.49
CA ASN A 112 -2.12 8.69 1.05
C ASN A 112 -0.70 9.24 1.21
N LEU A 113 -0.27 10.08 0.28
CA LEU A 113 1.04 10.72 0.32
C LEU A 113 1.18 11.72 1.49
N ASN A 114 0.09 12.35 1.92
CA ASN A 114 0.13 13.32 3.03
C ASN A 114 0.41 12.71 4.41
N ARG A 115 0.56 11.38 4.50
CA ARG A 115 1.08 10.72 5.70
C ARG A 115 2.54 11.07 5.97
N PHE A 116 3.26 11.53 4.93
CA PHE A 116 4.66 11.88 4.99
C PHE A 116 4.88 13.38 5.12
N TYR A 117 5.91 13.72 5.88
CA TYR A 117 6.53 15.02 5.97
C TYR A 117 8.00 14.92 5.59
N ILE A 118 8.56 16.02 5.13
CA ILE A 118 9.98 16.16 4.82
C ILE A 118 10.58 17.34 5.58
N ASP A 119 11.79 17.16 6.09
CA ASP A 119 12.69 18.25 6.47
C ASP A 119 13.96 18.17 5.60
N ALA A 120 14.76 19.22 5.58
CA ALA A 120 15.95 19.33 4.74
C ALA A 120 17.15 19.88 5.50
N ASP A 121 18.35 19.66 4.97
CA ASP A 121 19.56 20.31 5.48
C ASP A 121 19.61 21.81 5.10
N ASN A 122 19.05 22.19 3.94
CA ASN A 122 19.05 23.58 3.48
C ASN A 122 17.67 24.05 2.99
N ASP A 123 17.44 25.35 3.08
CA ASP A 123 16.22 26.00 2.58
C ASP A 123 16.07 25.80 1.06
N GLY A 124 14.84 25.51 0.62
CA GLY A 124 14.49 25.31 -0.78
C GLY A 124 14.80 23.91 -1.33
N GLU A 125 15.46 23.04 -0.56
CA GLU A 125 15.67 21.64 -0.95
C GLU A 125 14.37 20.84 -0.85
N GLY A 126 14.29 19.72 -1.56
CA GLY A 126 13.05 18.98 -1.58
C GLY A 126 13.08 17.62 -2.25
N VAL A 127 11.88 17.14 -2.54
CA VAL A 127 11.63 15.84 -3.18
C VAL A 127 10.76 15.99 -4.41
N SER A 128 10.90 15.02 -5.30
CA SER A 128 9.89 14.65 -6.28
C SER A 128 9.14 13.42 -5.81
N TYR A 129 7.86 13.31 -6.16
CA TYR A 129 7.04 12.15 -5.85
C TYR A 129 6.27 11.66 -7.07
N LEU A 130 6.01 10.35 -7.09
CA LEU A 130 5.11 9.68 -8.02
C LEU A 130 4.28 8.69 -7.22
N VAL A 131 2.96 8.71 -7.42
CA VAL A 131 2.02 7.83 -6.74
C VAL A 131 1.12 7.13 -7.74
N VAL A 132 0.63 5.95 -7.35
CA VAL A 132 -0.30 5.13 -8.12
C VAL A 132 -1.53 4.78 -7.28
N SER A 133 -2.71 4.87 -7.89
CA SER A 133 -4.02 4.52 -7.29
C SER A 133 -4.92 3.75 -8.25
#